data_AF-A0A089NQ14-F1
#
_entry.id   AF-A0A089NQ14-F1
#
_cell.length_a   1.000
_cell.length_b   1.000
_cell.length_c   1.000
_cell.angle_alpha   90.00
_cell.angle_beta   90.00
_cell.angle_gamma   90.00
#
_symmetry.space_group_name_H-M   'P 1'
#
loop_
_entity.id
_entity.type
_entity.pdbx_description
1 polymer ?
#
loop_
_entity_poly.entity_id
_entity_poly.type
_entity_poly.pdbx_seq_one_letter_code
_entity_poly.pdbx_strand_id
1 'polypeptide(L)'
;MTDIPAPPSGWTAAATQAAAELGLGTDWAALAAPDWTRLCRRAGEILAGQGHAPPAGWEGALARALGRPDPAVARDELAQDELAQDAANTVLAERGEVFAPEDDA
;
A
#
# COMPACT_ATOMS: atom_id res chain seq x y z
N MET A 1 -12.71 -7.91 -18.78
CA MET A 1 -13.42 -7.97 -17.49
C MET A 1 -12.81 -9.13 -16.73
N THR A 2 -11.78 -8.85 -15.94
CA THR A 2 -11.05 -9.89 -15.20
C THR A 2 -11.87 -10.19 -13.95
N ASP A 3 -12.68 -11.24 -14.03
CA ASP A 3 -13.35 -11.84 -12.87
C ASP A 3 -12.24 -12.36 -11.95
N ILE A 4 -11.84 -11.54 -10.99
CA ILE A 4 -10.92 -11.97 -9.94
C ILE A 4 -11.80 -12.81 -9.01
N PRO A 5 -11.60 -14.14 -8.93
CA PRO A 5 -12.42 -14.98 -8.08
C PRO A 5 -12.33 -14.43 -6.66
N ALA A 6 -13.48 -14.16 -6.06
CA ALA A 6 -13.56 -13.78 -4.65
C ALA A 6 -12.77 -14.82 -3.84
N PRO A 7 -11.91 -14.39 -2.91
CA PRO A 7 -11.15 -15.35 -2.14
C PRO A 7 -12.11 -16.30 -1.42
N PRO A 8 -11.83 -17.61 -1.40
CA PRO A 8 -12.67 -18.56 -0.70
C PRO A 8 -12.78 -18.14 0.76
N SER A 9 -13.94 -18.41 1.37
CA SER A 9 -14.37 -17.95 2.70
C SER A 9 -13.43 -18.27 3.87
N GLY A 10 -12.36 -19.04 3.65
CA GLY A 10 -11.30 -19.32 4.63
C GLY A 10 -10.09 -18.37 4.61
N TRP A 11 -9.84 -17.61 3.54
CA TRP A 11 -8.62 -16.79 3.45
C TRP A 11 -8.65 -15.58 4.38
N THR A 12 -9.79 -14.88 4.45
CA THR A 12 -9.98 -13.77 5.39
C THR A 12 -9.94 -14.25 6.84
N ALA A 13 -10.50 -15.43 7.13
CA ALA A 13 -10.42 -16.03 8.45
C ALA A 13 -8.97 -16.38 8.85
N ALA A 14 -8.20 -16.96 7.93
CA ALA A 14 -6.78 -17.23 8.13
C ALA A 14 -5.96 -15.96 8.35
N ALA A 15 -6.26 -14.87 7.62
CA ALA A 15 -5.63 -13.57 7.82
C ALA A 15 -5.95 -12.95 9.19
N THR A 16 -7.22 -13.00 9.62
CA THR A 16 -7.63 -12.54 10.95
C THR A 16 -6.96 -13.34 12.06
N GLN A 17 -6.89 -14.66 11.92
CA GLN A 17 -6.18 -15.52 12.87
C GLN A 17 -4.68 -15.23 12.88
N ALA A 18 -4.05 -15.08 11.72
CA ALA A 18 -2.65 -14.71 11.60
C ALA A 18 -2.34 -13.36 12.27
N ALA A 19 -3.21 -12.36 12.11
CA ALA A 19 -3.04 -11.07 12.75
C ALA A 19 -3.15 -11.17 14.26
N ALA A 20 -4.13 -11.90 14.79
CA ALA A 20 -4.26 -12.16 16.21
C ALA A 20 -3.01 -12.85 16.80
N GLU A 21 -2.48 -13.87 16.10
CA GLU A 21 -1.26 -14.59 16.49
C GLU A 21 -0.01 -13.69 16.50
N LEU A 22 0.06 -12.74 15.56
CA LEU A 22 1.18 -11.81 15.43
C LEU A 22 1.02 -10.55 16.31
N GLY A 23 -0.10 -10.41 17.03
CA GLY A 23 -0.45 -9.20 17.77
C GLY A 23 -0.67 -7.98 16.87
N LEU A 24 -0.99 -8.21 15.60
CA LEU A 24 -1.31 -7.18 14.62
C LEU A 24 -2.80 -6.83 14.72
N GLY A 25 -3.10 -5.53 14.64
CA GLY A 25 -4.48 -5.06 14.60
C GLY A 25 -5.19 -5.48 13.31
N THR A 26 -6.50 -5.26 13.27
CA THR A 26 -7.34 -5.50 12.07
C THR A 26 -7.36 -4.30 11.13
N ASP A 27 -6.51 -3.29 11.37
CA ASP A 27 -6.36 -2.14 10.48
C ASP A 27 -5.42 -2.50 9.32
N TRP A 28 -5.97 -3.26 8.37
CA TRP A 28 -5.22 -3.81 7.24
C TRP A 28 -4.65 -2.74 6.33
N ALA A 29 -5.29 -1.57 6.26
CA ALA A 29 -4.86 -0.44 5.45
C ALA A 29 -3.64 0.27 6.06
N ALA A 30 -3.58 0.42 7.40
CA ALA A 30 -2.43 1.03 8.07
C ALA A 30 -1.25 0.08 8.31
N LEU A 31 -1.40 -1.23 8.06
CA LEU A 31 -0.31 -2.19 8.30
C LEU A 31 0.93 -1.84 7.46
N ALA A 32 2.12 -1.86 8.06
CA ALA A 32 3.35 -1.65 7.31
C ALA A 32 3.64 -2.83 6.35
N ALA A 33 4.36 -2.57 5.26
CA ALA A 33 4.78 -3.61 4.31
C ALA A 33 5.44 -4.84 4.96
N PRO A 34 6.39 -4.71 5.92
CA PRO A 34 7.01 -5.90 6.55
C PRO A 34 6.02 -6.71 7.41
N ASP A 35 5.10 -6.05 8.10
CA ASP A 35 4.07 -6.74 8.89
C ASP A 35 3.06 -7.45 7.99
N TRP A 36 2.76 -6.86 6.84
CA TRP A 36 1.91 -7.49 5.83
C TRP A 36 2.55 -8.76 5.28
N THR A 37 3.86 -8.75 4.96
CA THR A 37 4.57 -9.96 4.53
C THR A 37 4.57 -11.05 5.61
N ARG A 38 4.73 -10.69 6.89
CA ARG A 38 4.66 -11.64 8.01
C ARG A 38 3.26 -12.25 8.14
N LEU A 39 2.23 -11.42 7.99
CA LEU A 39 0.84 -11.85 7.99
C LEU A 39 0.54 -12.79 6.84
N CYS A 40 0.93 -12.46 5.61
CA CYS A 40 0.76 -13.32 4.43
C CYS A 40 1.45 -14.68 4.62
N ARG A 41 2.69 -14.67 5.12
CA ARG A 41 3.39 -15.92 5.44
C ARG A 41 2.62 -16.76 6.45
N ARG A 42 2.17 -16.16 7.57
CA ARG A 42 1.48 -16.89 8.63
C ARG A 42 0.09 -17.37 8.20
N ALA A 43 -0.64 -16.57 7.45
CA ALA A 43 -1.91 -16.96 6.84
C ALA A 43 -1.72 -18.12 5.85
N GLY A 44 -0.63 -18.11 5.08
CA GLY A 44 -0.25 -19.21 4.19
C GLY A 44 0.04 -20.51 4.96
N GLU A 45 0.74 -20.43 6.09
CA GLU A 45 0.97 -21.58 6.98
C GLU A 45 -0.36 -22.15 7.54
N ILE A 46 -1.30 -21.28 7.93
CA ILE A 46 -2.62 -21.69 8.42
C ILE A 46 -3.42 -22.39 7.31
N LEU A 47 -3.44 -21.83 6.10
CA LEU A 47 -4.12 -22.42 4.94
C LEU A 47 -3.50 -23.76 4.56
N ALA A 48 -2.16 -23.86 4.57
CA ALA A 48 -1.46 -25.12 4.32
C ALA A 48 -1.81 -26.19 5.36
N GLY A 49 -1.92 -25.80 6.64
CA GLY A 49 -2.37 -26.68 7.72
C GLY A 49 -3.82 -27.17 7.56
N GLN A 50 -4.65 -26.42 6.84
CA GLN A 50 -6.03 -26.79 6.49
C GLN A 50 -6.11 -27.61 5.18
N GLY A 51 -4.97 -27.91 4.54
CA GLY A 51 -4.92 -28.63 3.25
C GLY A 51 -5.17 -27.73 2.03
N HIS A 52 -5.17 -26.41 2.20
CA HIS A 52 -5.29 -25.45 1.11
C HIS A 52 -3.91 -24.96 0.66
N ALA A 53 -3.60 -25.14 -0.62
CA ALA A 53 -2.44 -24.53 -1.26
C ALA A 53 -2.87 -23.22 -1.96
N PRO A 54 -2.47 -22.04 -1.45
CA PRO A 54 -2.83 -20.80 -2.10
C PRO A 54 -2.15 -20.67 -3.48
N PRO A 55 -2.86 -20.17 -4.52
CA PRO A 55 -2.29 -19.99 -5.86
C PRO A 55 -1.29 -18.82 -5.91
N ALA A 56 -0.47 -18.75 -6.95
CA ALA A 56 0.41 -17.60 -7.18
C ALA A 56 -0.42 -16.29 -7.25
N GLY A 57 0.04 -15.25 -6.55
CA GLY A 57 -0.64 -13.94 -6.51
C GLY A 57 -1.81 -13.83 -5.52
N TRP A 58 -2.07 -14.85 -4.69
CA TRP A 58 -3.13 -14.84 -3.68
C TRP A 58 -3.02 -13.67 -2.66
N GLU A 59 -1.80 -13.21 -2.38
CA GLU A 59 -1.54 -12.09 -1.46
C GLU A 59 -2.17 -10.78 -1.95
N GLY A 60 -2.15 -10.54 -3.26
CA GLY A 60 -2.80 -9.37 -3.87
C GLY A 60 -4.33 -9.50 -3.86
N ALA A 61 -4.86 -10.71 -4.08
CA ALA A 61 -6.30 -10.97 -3.95
C ALA A 61 -6.78 -10.80 -2.50
N LEU A 62 -5.97 -11.22 -1.52
CA LEU A 62 -6.22 -11.03 -0.10
C LEU A 62 -6.16 -9.55 0.30
N ALA A 63 -5.16 -8.81 -0.16
CA ALA A 63 -5.06 -7.36 0.06
C ALA A 63 -6.31 -6.65 -0.44
N ARG A 64 -6.74 -6.94 -1.67
CA ARG A 64 -7.95 -6.37 -2.27
C ARG A 64 -9.22 -6.72 -1.48
N ALA A 65 -9.33 -7.95 -0.99
CA ALA A 65 -10.47 -8.40 -0.19
C ALA A 65 -10.52 -7.77 1.20
N LEU A 66 -9.36 -7.45 1.78
CA LEU A 66 -9.24 -6.73 3.05
C LEU A 66 -9.28 -5.20 2.89
N GLY A 67 -9.47 -4.70 1.66
CA GLY A 67 -9.52 -3.27 1.37
C GLY A 67 -8.17 -2.56 1.49
N ARG A 68 -7.06 -3.31 1.48
CA ARG A 68 -5.71 -2.75 1.54
C ARG A 68 -5.28 -2.26 0.14
N PRO A 69 -4.87 -0.99 -0.01
CA PRO A 69 -4.26 -0.52 -1.24
C PRO A 69 -2.92 -1.22 -1.48
N ASP A 70 -2.63 -1.59 -2.72
CA ASP A 70 -1.40 -2.27 -3.06
C ASP A 70 -0.20 -1.35 -2.73
N PRO A 71 0.82 -1.83 -1.99
CA PRO A 71 1.93 -0.98 -1.59
C PRO A 71 2.78 -0.51 -2.78
N ALA A 72 2.76 -1.21 -3.93
CA ALA A 72 3.41 -0.72 -5.14
C ALA A 72 2.67 0.50 -5.70
N VAL A 73 1.33 0.50 -5.65
CA VAL A 73 0.50 1.65 -6.03
C VAL A 73 0.69 2.81 -5.06
N ALA A 74 0.67 2.54 -3.75
CA ALA A 74 0.88 3.57 -2.73
C ALA A 74 2.27 4.24 -2.82
N ARG A 75 3.31 3.49 -3.24
CA ARG A 75 4.66 4.06 -3.42
C ARG A 75 4.78 4.89 -4.70
N ASP A 76 4.06 4.50 -5.75
CA ASP A 76 3.99 5.28 -7.01
C ASP A 76 3.23 6.59 -6.78
N GLU A 77 2.09 6.54 -6.06
CA GLU A 77 1.31 7.73 -5.72
C GLU A 77 2.10 8.71 -4.82
N LEU A 78 2.82 8.22 -3.81
CA LEU A 78 3.66 9.08 -2.96
C LEU A 78 4.82 9.70 -3.74
N ALA A 79 5.45 8.94 -4.65
CA ALA A 79 6.53 9.44 -5.49
C ALA A 79 6.04 10.47 -6.52
N GLN A 80 4.81 10.31 -7.03
CA GLN A 80 4.17 11.30 -7.90
C GLN A 80 3.81 12.59 -7.15
N ASP A 81 3.35 12.47 -5.90
CA ASP A 81 3.03 13.63 -5.05
C ASP A 81 4.29 14.44 -4.69
N GLU A 82 5.39 13.77 -4.37
CA GLU A 82 6.70 14.40 -4.11
C GLU A 82 7.25 15.13 -5.36
N LEU A 83 7.09 14.52 -6.54
CA LEU A 83 7.49 15.13 -7.81
C LEU A 83 6.62 16.35 -8.19
N ALA A 84 5.32 16.31 -7.88
CA ALA A 84 4.42 17.44 -8.07
C ALA A 84 4.73 18.61 -7.12
N GLN A 85 5.11 18.30 -5.88
CA GLN A 85 5.56 19.27 -4.88
C GLN A 85 6.87 19.96 -5.31
N ASP A 86 7.83 19.21 -5.86
CA ASP A 86 9.10 19.75 -6.37
C ASP A 86 8.89 20.66 -7.61
N ALA A 87 8.02 20.25 -8.53
CA ALA A 87 7.63 21.07 -9.69
C ALA A 87 6.96 22.39 -9.27
N ALA A 88 6.10 22.37 -8.24
CA ALA A 88 5.47 23.57 -7.70
C ALA A 88 6.48 24.53 -7.04
N ASN A 89 7.49 24.00 -6.35
CA ASN A 89 8.55 24.82 -5.75
C ASN A 89 9.45 25.45 -6.81
N THR A 90 9.73 24.74 -7.90
CA THR A 90 10.52 25.26 -9.03
C THR A 90 9.83 26.46 -9.71
N VAL A 91 8.51 26.37 -9.94
CA VAL A 91 7.74 27.47 -10.56
C VAL A 91 7.65 28.73 -9.68
N LEU A 92 7.71 28.58 -8.35
CA LEU A 92 7.74 29.72 -7.43
C LEU A 92 9.08 30.48 -7.50
N ALA A 93 10.19 29.76 -7.69
CA ALA A 93 11.52 30.35 -7.81
C ALA A 93 11.69 31.16 -9.11
N GLU A 94 11.08 30.74 -10.21
CA GLU A 94 11.17 31.45 -11.50
C GLU A 94 10.31 32.73 -11.58
N ARG A 95 9.29 32.89 -10.73
CA ARG A 95 8.44 34.11 -10.69
C ARG A 95 8.87 35.15 -9.65
N GLY A 96 10.00 34.91 -8.96
CA GLY A 96 10.46 35.70 -7.83
C GLY A 96 11.52 36.76 -8.11
N GLU A 97 11.81 37.11 -9.37
CA GLU A 97 12.74 38.21 -9.64
C GLU A 97 12.02 39.56 -9.65
N VAL A 98 11.81 40.12 -8.45
CA VAL A 98 11.50 41.54 -8.25
C VAL A 98 12.78 42.33 -8.52
N PHE A 99 13.05 42.65 -9.77
CA PHE A 99 13.97 43.75 -10.11
C PHE A 99 13.32 45.05 -9.63
N ALA A 100 13.76 45.55 -8.47
CA ALA A 100 13.57 46.95 -8.12
C ALA A 100 14.39 47.79 -9.12
N PRO A 101 13.79 48.73 -9.88
CA PRO A 101 14.57 49.63 -10.71
C PRO A 101 15.43 50.51 -9.81
N GLU A 102 16.70 50.62 -10.17
CA GLU A 102 17.66 51.57 -9.61
C GLU A 102 17.03 52.97 -9.64
N ASP A 103 16.78 53.54 -8.45
CA ASP A 103 16.38 54.93 -8.27
C ASP A 103 17.66 55.77 -8.23
N ASP A 104 17.94 56.41 -9.37
CA ASP A 104 18.95 57.45 -9.56
C ASP A 104 18.42 58.76 -8.94
N ALA A 105 19.05 59.24 -7.86
CA ALA A 105 18.90 60.60 -7.33
C ALA A 105 20.11 61.03 -6.48
#